data_AF-A0A0F9LZG7-F1
#
_entry.id   AF-A0A0F9LZG7-F1
#
_cell.length_a   1.000
_cell.length_b   1.000
_cell.length_c   1.000
_cell.angle_alpha   90.00
_cell.angle_beta   90.00
_cell.angle_gamma   90.00
#
_symmetry.space_group_name_H-M   'P 1'
#
loop_
_entity.id
_entity.type
_entity.pdbx_description
1 polymer ?
#
loop_
_entity_poly.entity_id
_entity_poly.type
_entity_poly.pdbx_seq_one_letter_code
_entity_poly.pdbx_strand_id
1 'polypeptide(L)'
;MANATANYGLVPVRYLGGPGGLPQNIECVVAAGYGASILYVGDPVILAGSGDPGTGMPTVQIAVGAEGSPSENLFGTIMGVSAEGPDSLNVLGSPVSTRSILQVCPFLPGLILRINHKTSGSASASAISLNDIGRGKDLRLGAGDALTGKSGWVMDDTTGDATTGTQLRLIAFDDRTDNEFSSTVSTDTANVDCLVVVAQSFWYSDMGAGI
;
A
#
# COMPACT_ATOMS: atom_id res chain seq x y z
N MET A 1 12.42 -1.04 21.73
CA MET A 1 12.37 -2.28 20.94
C MET A 1 12.65 -1.87 19.52
N ALA A 2 13.57 -2.55 18.84
CA ALA A 2 14.24 -1.97 17.67
C ALA A 2 13.39 -1.92 16.40
N ASN A 3 12.30 -2.69 16.31
CA ASN A 3 11.28 -2.60 15.26
C ASN A 3 9.91 -2.82 15.89
N ALA A 4 9.18 -1.75 16.22
CA ALA A 4 7.82 -1.89 16.74
C ALA A 4 6.90 -2.37 15.62
N THR A 5 6.05 -3.38 15.87
CA THR A 5 5.03 -3.79 14.90
C THR A 5 4.15 -2.60 14.56
N ALA A 6 4.14 -2.22 13.28
CA ALA A 6 3.45 -1.05 12.83
C ALA A 6 2.61 -1.40 11.60
N ASN A 7 1.31 -1.56 11.81
CA ASN A 7 0.35 -1.66 10.72
C ASN A 7 0.02 -0.22 10.29
N TYR A 8 0.53 0.20 9.13
CA TYR A 8 0.21 1.51 8.54
C TYR A 8 0.00 1.47 7.02
N GLY A 9 0.10 0.29 6.39
CA GLY A 9 -0.03 0.15 4.94
C GLY A 9 1.11 0.81 4.16
N LEU A 10 0.77 1.31 2.97
CA LEU A 10 1.68 2.03 2.09
C LEU A 10 1.69 3.52 2.43
N VAL A 11 2.87 4.06 2.73
CA VAL A 11 3.06 5.48 3.05
C VAL A 11 3.97 6.11 2.01
N PRO A 12 3.50 7.06 1.19
CA PRO A 12 4.37 7.78 0.26
C PRO A 12 5.43 8.60 1.02
N VAL A 13 6.70 8.43 0.65
CA VAL A 13 7.83 9.10 1.32
C VAL A 13 8.45 10.16 0.42
N ARG A 14 8.74 9.81 -0.84
CA ARG A 14 9.45 10.67 -1.80
C ARG A 14 8.96 10.39 -3.21
N TYR A 15 9.04 11.39 -4.07
CA TYR A 15 8.76 11.27 -5.50
C TYR A 15 9.96 11.77 -6.30
N LEU A 16 10.43 10.96 -7.25
CA LEU A 16 11.63 11.25 -8.04
C LEU A 16 11.35 12.16 -9.26
N GLY A 17 10.08 12.37 -9.63
CA GLY A 17 9.69 12.97 -10.91
C GLY A 17 9.26 14.44 -10.88
N GLY A 18 9.55 15.23 -9.84
CA GLY A 18 9.02 16.61 -9.75
C GLY A 18 9.66 17.49 -8.66
N PRO A 19 9.17 18.74 -8.46
CA PRO A 19 9.80 19.78 -7.65
C PRO A 19 9.72 19.53 -6.14
N GLY A 20 10.29 18.41 -5.67
CA GLY A 20 10.54 18.10 -4.27
C GLY A 20 9.33 17.66 -3.43
N GLY A 21 8.15 17.49 -4.03
CA GLY A 21 6.90 17.12 -3.35
C GLY A 21 6.32 15.77 -3.76
N LEU A 22 5.45 15.21 -2.92
CA LEU A 22 4.62 14.04 -3.27
C LEU A 22 3.64 14.41 -4.40
N PRO A 23 3.14 13.41 -5.16
CA PRO A 23 2.08 13.62 -6.14
C PRO A 23 0.85 14.25 -5.49
N GLN A 24 0.12 15.06 -6.25
CA GLN A 24 -1.15 15.60 -5.80
C GLN A 24 -2.16 14.46 -5.61
N ASN A 25 -2.90 14.50 -4.51
CA ASN A 25 -3.97 13.55 -4.24
C ASN A 25 -5.12 13.73 -5.24
N ILE A 26 -5.73 12.61 -5.64
CA ILE A 26 -6.95 12.55 -6.44
C ILE A 26 -8.10 12.20 -5.50
N GLU A 27 -9.19 12.96 -5.58
CA GLU A 27 -10.41 12.66 -4.84
C GLU A 27 -11.17 11.52 -5.54
N CYS A 28 -11.46 10.47 -4.79
CA CYS A 28 -12.16 9.28 -5.24
C CYS A 28 -13.33 8.98 -4.31
N VAL A 29 -14.29 8.19 -4.78
CA VAL A 29 -15.39 7.70 -3.95
C VAL A 29 -15.32 6.18 -3.88
N VAL A 30 -15.72 5.58 -2.76
CA VAL A 30 -15.80 4.12 -2.66
C VAL A 30 -16.84 3.58 -3.65
N ALA A 31 -16.50 2.54 -4.40
CA ALA A 31 -17.42 1.91 -5.35
C ALA A 31 -18.67 1.36 -4.65
N ALA A 32 -19.85 1.64 -5.22
CA ALA A 32 -21.11 1.16 -4.69
C ALA A 32 -21.18 -0.37 -4.72
N GLY A 33 -21.65 -0.99 -3.63
CA GLY A 33 -21.77 -2.44 -3.53
C GLY A 33 -20.46 -3.18 -3.22
N TYR A 34 -19.34 -2.46 -3.06
CA TYR A 34 -18.12 -3.04 -2.51
C TYR A 34 -18.39 -3.53 -1.07
N GLY A 35 -18.06 -4.78 -0.76
CA GLY A 35 -18.54 -5.47 0.45
C GLY A 35 -17.76 -5.10 1.72
N ALA A 36 -18.48 -4.87 2.82
CA ALA A 36 -18.19 -4.92 4.27
C ALA A 36 -16.80 -4.55 4.88
N SER A 37 -15.71 -4.44 4.13
CA SER A 37 -14.39 -4.07 4.66
C SER A 37 -14.22 -2.57 4.72
N ILE A 38 -14.04 -2.06 5.94
CA ILE A 38 -13.66 -0.66 6.19
C ILE A 38 -12.34 -0.37 5.45
N LEU A 39 -12.29 0.74 4.72
CA LEU A 39 -11.08 1.25 4.07
C LEU A 39 -10.32 2.15 5.04
N TYR A 40 -9.02 1.94 5.12
CA TYR A 40 -8.12 2.63 6.03
C TYR A 40 -7.06 3.44 5.27
N VAL A 41 -6.48 4.43 5.96
CA VAL A 41 -5.33 5.16 5.45
C VAL A 41 -4.16 4.19 5.28
N GLY A 42 -3.53 4.22 4.10
CA GLY A 42 -2.46 3.31 3.69
C GLY A 42 -2.94 2.12 2.84
N ASP A 43 -4.25 1.93 2.67
CA ASP A 43 -4.78 0.85 1.82
C ASP A 43 -4.44 1.13 0.34
N PRO A 44 -3.86 0.16 -0.39
CA PRO A 44 -3.77 0.21 -1.84
C PRO A 44 -5.16 0.07 -2.47
N VAL A 45 -5.40 0.81 -3.54
CA VAL A 45 -6.67 0.82 -4.27
C VAL A 45 -6.47 0.63 -5.77
N ILE A 46 -7.52 0.14 -6.43
CA ILE A 46 -7.66 0.08 -7.89
C ILE A 46 -8.86 0.92 -8.32
N LEU A 47 -8.85 1.42 -9.56
CA LEU A 47 -10.01 2.06 -10.16
C LEU A 47 -11.08 0.99 -10.43
N ALA A 48 -12.32 1.26 -10.02
CA ALA A 48 -13.45 0.34 -10.22
C ALA A 48 -14.10 0.46 -11.60
N GLY A 49 -13.60 1.33 -12.48
CA GLY A 49 -14.11 1.51 -13.84
C GLY A 49 -15.43 2.28 -13.93
N SER A 50 -15.85 2.95 -12.86
CA SER A 50 -17.04 3.82 -12.82
C SER A 50 -16.74 5.18 -12.18
N GLY A 51 -17.68 6.11 -12.31
CA GLY A 51 -17.66 7.40 -11.63
C GLY A 51 -18.90 7.58 -10.73
N ASP A 52 -18.76 8.36 -9.67
CA ASP A 52 -19.87 8.76 -8.81
C ASP A 52 -20.88 9.59 -9.62
N PRO A 53 -22.15 9.18 -9.71
CA PRO A 53 -23.13 9.83 -10.59
C PRO A 53 -23.47 11.27 -10.17
N GLY A 54 -23.20 11.66 -8.92
CA GLY A 54 -23.47 13.01 -8.42
C GLY A 54 -22.34 14.01 -8.64
N THR A 55 -21.08 13.55 -8.69
CA THR A 55 -19.90 14.44 -8.72
C THR A 55 -18.96 14.18 -9.90
N GLY A 56 -19.07 13.04 -10.58
CA GLY A 56 -18.13 12.62 -11.61
C GLY A 56 -16.77 12.14 -11.08
N MET A 57 -16.60 12.06 -9.76
CA MET A 57 -15.36 11.55 -9.15
C MET A 57 -15.16 10.06 -9.50
N PRO A 58 -13.92 9.62 -9.77
CA PRO A 58 -13.66 8.20 -10.02
C PRO A 58 -14.00 7.36 -8.79
N THR A 59 -14.54 6.17 -9.03
CA THR A 59 -14.79 5.21 -7.95
C THR A 59 -13.62 4.25 -7.78
N VAL A 60 -13.29 3.92 -6.53
CA VAL A 60 -12.20 3.01 -6.16
C VAL A 60 -12.70 1.86 -5.30
N GLN A 61 -11.95 0.77 -5.31
CA GLN A 61 -12.09 -0.36 -4.39
C GLN A 61 -10.70 -0.77 -3.88
N ILE A 62 -10.63 -1.51 -2.77
CA ILE A 62 -9.33 -1.99 -2.27
C ILE A 62 -8.69 -2.87 -3.34
N ALA A 63 -7.37 -2.79 -3.45
CA ALA A 63 -6.61 -3.67 -4.30
C ALA A 63 -6.50 -5.05 -3.65
N VAL A 64 -7.54 -5.89 -3.74
CA VAL A 64 -7.45 -7.28 -3.26
C VAL A 64 -6.64 -8.10 -4.26
N GLY A 65 -5.40 -8.40 -3.92
CA GLY A 65 -4.77 -9.64 -4.38
C GLY A 65 -5.25 -10.79 -3.50
N ALA A 66 -5.47 -11.98 -4.06
CA ALA A 66 -5.46 -13.17 -3.18
C ALA A 66 -4.03 -13.35 -2.65
N GLU A 67 -3.83 -13.93 -1.46
CA GLU A 67 -2.48 -14.35 -1.04
C GLU A 67 -1.85 -15.19 -2.18
N GLY A 68 -0.72 -14.72 -2.72
CA GLY A 68 -0.06 -15.36 -3.86
C GLY A 68 -0.70 -15.14 -5.25
N SER A 69 -1.66 -14.23 -5.40
CA SER A 69 -2.13 -13.74 -6.70
C SER A 69 -2.06 -12.21 -6.74
N PRO A 70 -1.15 -11.62 -7.54
CA PRO A 70 -1.01 -10.18 -7.59
C PRO A 70 -2.30 -9.53 -8.10
N SER A 71 -2.84 -8.54 -7.38
CA SER A 71 -3.75 -7.60 -8.02
C SER A 71 -2.91 -6.73 -8.96
N GLU A 72 -3.17 -6.84 -10.24
CA GLU A 72 -2.55 -5.98 -11.24
C GLU A 72 -3.18 -4.58 -11.18
N ASN A 73 -2.47 -3.59 -11.74
CA ASN A 73 -2.99 -2.24 -11.99
C ASN A 73 -3.30 -1.43 -10.73
N LEU A 74 -2.40 -1.48 -9.74
CA LEU A 74 -2.49 -0.66 -8.54
C LEU A 74 -2.55 0.82 -8.90
N PHE A 75 -3.62 1.51 -8.48
CA PHE A 75 -3.84 2.91 -8.83
C PHE A 75 -3.14 3.85 -7.86
N GLY A 76 -3.29 3.61 -6.56
CA GLY A 76 -2.76 4.50 -5.53
C GLY A 76 -2.96 3.97 -4.12
N THR A 77 -2.62 4.78 -3.13
CA THR A 77 -2.88 4.52 -1.70
C THR A 77 -3.73 5.61 -1.09
N ILE A 78 -4.59 5.25 -0.13
CA ILE A 78 -5.44 6.21 0.59
C ILE A 78 -4.58 7.03 1.55
N MET A 79 -4.56 8.34 1.37
CA MET A 79 -3.87 9.30 2.24
C MET A 79 -4.79 9.90 3.32
N GLY A 80 -6.10 9.86 3.09
CA GLY A 80 -7.08 10.42 4.00
C GLY A 80 -8.50 10.13 3.57
N VAL A 81 -9.41 10.24 4.52
CA VAL A 81 -10.86 10.20 4.31
C VAL A 81 -11.40 11.58 4.68
N SER A 82 -12.07 12.24 3.76
CA SER A 82 -12.67 13.54 4.00
C SER A 82 -13.90 13.39 4.89
N ALA A 83 -14.03 14.29 5.87
CA ALA A 83 -15.23 14.41 6.68
C ALA A 83 -16.39 14.96 5.82
N GLU A 84 -17.53 14.27 5.79
CA GLU A 84 -18.75 14.73 5.10
C GLU A 84 -19.63 15.64 5.99
N GLY A 85 -19.31 15.76 7.29
CA GLY A 85 -20.00 16.63 8.23
C GLY A 85 -19.38 16.63 9.64
N PRO A 86 -19.90 17.45 10.58
CA PRO A 86 -19.34 17.57 11.93
C PRO A 86 -19.27 16.24 12.70
N ASP A 87 -20.24 15.35 12.50
CA ASP A 87 -20.29 14.04 13.16
C ASP A 87 -19.25 13.04 12.61
N SER A 88 -18.64 13.35 11.45
CA SER A 88 -17.62 12.52 10.82
C SER A 88 -16.17 12.94 11.14
N LEU A 89 -15.98 13.95 12.00
CA LEU A 89 -14.64 14.41 12.41
C LEU A 89 -13.81 13.35 13.15
N ASN A 90 -14.46 12.36 13.74
CA ASN A 90 -13.79 11.25 14.47
C ASN A 90 -13.71 9.95 13.65
N VAL A 91 -14.15 9.98 12.39
CA VAL A 91 -14.18 8.79 11.52
C VAL A 91 -12.81 8.63 10.88
N LEU A 92 -12.03 7.69 11.42
CA LEU A 92 -10.64 7.44 10.99
C LEU A 92 -10.53 6.47 9.79
N GLY A 93 -11.65 5.97 9.27
CA GLY A 93 -11.71 5.07 8.14
C GLY A 93 -13.09 5.12 7.48
N SER A 94 -13.20 4.70 6.23
CA SER A 94 -14.46 4.79 5.47
C SER A 94 -15.21 3.47 5.53
N PRO A 95 -16.33 3.36 6.27
CA PRO A 95 -17.23 2.22 6.12
C PRO A 95 -17.89 2.31 4.73
N VAL A 96 -17.89 1.20 3.99
CA VAL A 96 -18.33 1.16 2.58
C VAL A 96 -19.83 1.46 2.40
N SER A 97 -20.62 1.36 3.48
CA SER A 97 -22.07 1.57 3.47
C SER A 97 -22.51 3.04 3.38
N THR A 98 -21.59 3.99 3.53
CA THR A 98 -21.85 5.43 3.38
C THR A 98 -20.90 5.98 2.34
N ARG A 99 -21.41 6.86 1.47
CA ARG A 99 -20.57 7.62 0.54
C ARG A 99 -19.49 8.33 1.36
N SER A 100 -18.25 8.28 0.89
CA SER A 100 -17.12 8.94 1.54
C SER A 100 -16.12 9.31 0.46
N ILE A 101 -15.59 10.53 0.57
CA ILE A 101 -14.56 11.04 -0.34
C ILE A 101 -13.20 10.62 0.22
N LEU A 102 -12.45 9.89 -0.59
CA LEU A 102 -11.10 9.42 -0.29
C LEU A 102 -10.10 10.30 -1.02
N GLN A 103 -9.05 10.70 -0.31
CA GLN A 103 -7.89 11.33 -0.91
C GLN A 103 -6.87 10.25 -1.24
N VAL A 104 -6.65 9.98 -2.52
CA VAL A 104 -5.76 8.91 -2.99
C VAL A 104 -4.50 9.51 -3.60
N CYS A 105 -3.32 9.09 -3.13
CA CYS A 105 -2.06 9.40 -3.77
C CYS A 105 -1.81 8.39 -4.90
N PRO A 106 -1.80 8.80 -6.19
CA PRO A 106 -1.57 7.88 -7.29
C PRO A 106 -0.13 7.35 -7.29
N PHE A 107 0.04 6.08 -7.67
CA PHE A 107 1.35 5.43 -7.79
C PHE A 107 2.08 5.80 -9.08
N LEU A 108 2.38 7.09 -9.21
CA LEU A 108 3.13 7.60 -10.36
C LEU A 108 4.52 6.94 -10.47
N PRO A 109 5.02 6.76 -11.71
CA PRO A 109 6.40 6.37 -11.97
C PRO A 109 7.43 7.12 -11.11
N GLY A 110 8.18 6.40 -10.28
CA GLY A 110 9.21 6.98 -9.40
C GLY A 110 8.71 7.45 -8.03
N LEU A 111 7.49 7.09 -7.62
CA LEU A 111 7.04 7.22 -6.23
C LEU A 111 7.67 6.15 -5.35
N ILE A 112 8.35 6.58 -4.29
CA ILE A 112 8.91 5.72 -3.25
C ILE A 112 7.95 5.70 -2.06
N LEU A 113 7.55 4.50 -1.67
CA LEU A 113 6.67 4.26 -0.54
C LEU A 113 7.41 3.50 0.55
N ARG A 114 6.98 3.72 1.78
CA ARG A 114 7.35 2.94 2.94
C ARG A 114 6.25 1.94 3.23
N ILE A 115 6.64 0.72 3.56
CA ILE A 115 5.73 -0.33 4.02
C ILE A 115 6.46 -1.20 5.05
N ASN A 116 5.72 -1.71 6.02
CA ASN A 116 6.26 -2.63 7.00
C ASN A 116 6.37 -4.04 6.38
N HIS A 117 7.51 -4.69 6.58
CA HIS A 117 7.68 -6.11 6.25
C HIS A 117 7.10 -6.98 7.35
N LYS A 118 6.27 -7.95 6.98
CA LYS A 118 5.79 -8.93 7.96
C LYS A 118 6.21 -10.33 7.56
N THR A 119 7.07 -10.92 8.40
CA THR A 119 7.32 -12.35 8.39
C THR A 119 6.00 -13.09 8.62
N SER A 120 5.60 -13.97 7.70
CA SER A 120 4.49 -14.91 7.96
C SER A 120 4.73 -15.58 9.31
N GLY A 121 3.74 -15.65 10.21
CA GLY A 121 3.92 -16.08 11.61
C GLY A 121 4.40 -17.53 11.84
N SER A 122 5.04 -18.17 10.85
CA SER A 122 5.78 -19.42 10.98
C SER A 122 7.20 -19.12 11.45
N ALA A 123 7.69 -19.89 12.43
CA ALA A 123 9.06 -19.84 12.96
C ALA A 123 10.18 -20.10 11.92
N SER A 124 9.82 -20.31 10.65
CA SER A 124 10.71 -20.46 9.51
C SER A 124 10.58 -19.31 8.50
N ALA A 125 10.06 -18.15 8.92
CA ALA A 125 10.02 -16.99 8.06
C ALA A 125 11.45 -16.58 7.67
N SER A 126 11.71 -16.55 6.36
CA SER A 126 12.92 -15.95 5.83
C SER A 126 13.01 -14.53 6.38
N ALA A 127 14.14 -14.21 6.99
CA ALA A 127 14.46 -12.84 7.34
C ALA A 127 14.69 -12.07 6.04
N ILE A 128 14.02 -10.95 5.84
CA ILE A 128 14.37 -10.04 4.75
C ILE A 128 15.83 -9.59 4.93
N SER A 129 16.61 -9.65 3.85
CA SER A 129 18.05 -9.45 3.89
C SER A 129 18.52 -8.32 2.97
N LEU A 130 19.75 -7.85 3.17
CA LEU A 130 20.39 -6.90 2.23
C LEU A 130 20.45 -7.42 0.79
N ASN A 131 20.43 -8.74 0.58
CA ASN A 131 20.47 -9.35 -0.75
C ASN A 131 19.11 -9.31 -1.47
N ASP A 132 18.04 -8.95 -0.76
CA ASP A 132 16.71 -8.79 -1.35
C ASP A 132 16.52 -7.44 -2.06
N ILE A 133 17.46 -6.51 -1.91
CA ILE A 133 17.40 -5.21 -2.57
C ILE A 133 17.39 -5.41 -4.10
N GLY A 134 16.38 -4.82 -4.75
CA GLY A 134 16.12 -4.97 -6.18
C GLY A 134 15.21 -6.16 -6.54
N ARG A 135 14.90 -7.05 -5.59
CA ARG A 135 13.97 -8.16 -5.83
C ARG A 135 12.53 -7.69 -5.74
N GLY A 136 11.66 -8.39 -6.46
CA GLY A 136 10.22 -8.23 -6.32
C GLY A 136 9.75 -8.65 -4.94
N LYS A 137 8.58 -8.17 -4.53
CA LYS A 137 7.81 -8.61 -3.36
C LYS A 137 6.31 -8.36 -3.63
N ASP A 138 5.43 -9.08 -2.93
CA ASP A 138 3.99 -8.89 -3.09
C ASP A 138 3.38 -8.18 -1.87
N LEU A 139 2.17 -7.64 -2.05
CA LEU A 139 1.37 -7.08 -0.96
C LEU A 139 0.53 -8.19 -0.33
N ARG A 140 0.43 -8.14 1.00
CA ARG A 140 -0.44 -9.01 1.77
C ARG A 140 -1.37 -8.20 2.64
N LEU A 141 -2.65 -8.58 2.62
CA LEU A 141 -3.65 -8.01 3.50
C LEU A 141 -3.52 -8.60 4.91
N GLY A 142 -3.18 -7.76 5.88
CA GLY A 142 -3.35 -8.03 7.30
C GLY A 142 -4.62 -7.39 7.87
N ALA A 143 -4.80 -7.51 9.18
CA ALA A 143 -5.89 -6.81 9.88
C ALA A 143 -5.56 -5.32 10.03
N GLY A 144 -6.44 -4.46 9.50
CA GLY A 144 -6.43 -3.03 9.80
C GLY A 144 -6.85 -2.72 11.24
N ASP A 145 -6.49 -1.54 11.73
CA ASP A 145 -6.79 -1.10 13.09
C ASP A 145 -7.86 -0.01 13.08
N ALA A 146 -9.06 -0.36 13.55
CA ALA A 146 -10.19 0.57 13.67
C ALA A 146 -9.97 1.68 14.71
N LEU A 147 -9.06 1.51 15.68
CA LEU A 147 -8.76 2.53 16.69
C LEU A 147 -7.85 3.62 16.14
N THR A 148 -6.88 3.26 15.30
CA THR A 148 -5.93 4.21 14.70
C THR A 148 -6.26 4.61 13.27
N GLY A 149 -7.21 3.94 12.62
CA GLY A 149 -7.59 4.18 11.22
C GLY A 149 -6.54 3.69 10.22
N LYS A 150 -5.62 2.83 10.67
CA LYS A 150 -4.45 2.43 9.89
C LYS A 150 -4.65 1.12 9.18
N SER A 151 -4.15 1.09 7.96
CA SER A 151 -4.14 -0.06 7.08
C SER A 151 -3.34 -1.23 7.66
N GLY A 152 -3.87 -2.44 7.46
CA GLY A 152 -3.21 -3.70 7.80
C GLY A 152 -2.31 -4.24 6.69
N TRP A 153 -2.16 -3.53 5.59
CA TRP A 153 -1.36 -3.99 4.46
C TRP A 153 0.13 -4.01 4.80
N VAL A 154 0.78 -5.10 4.41
CA VAL A 154 2.19 -5.36 4.67
C VAL A 154 2.85 -5.92 3.42
N MET A 155 4.17 -5.80 3.35
CA MET A 155 4.95 -6.47 2.31
C MET A 155 5.18 -7.92 2.70
N ASP A 156 4.93 -8.83 1.77
CA ASP A 156 5.17 -10.26 1.88
C ASP A 156 6.48 -10.64 1.19
N ASP A 157 7.32 -11.38 1.91
CA ASP A 157 8.57 -11.95 1.41
C ASP A 157 8.52 -13.47 1.22
N THR A 158 7.39 -14.11 1.56
CA THR A 158 7.17 -15.54 1.38
C THR A 158 6.67 -15.87 -0.03
N THR A 159 5.93 -14.96 -0.62
CA THR A 159 5.48 -15.00 -2.02
C THR A 159 6.04 -13.77 -2.71
N GLY A 160 6.83 -13.97 -3.76
CA GLY A 160 7.30 -12.85 -4.58
C GLY A 160 8.81 -12.67 -4.65
N ASP A 161 9.63 -13.68 -4.39
CA ASP A 161 11.08 -13.59 -4.58
C ASP A 161 11.53 -13.66 -6.07
N ALA A 162 10.74 -13.05 -6.95
CA ALA A 162 10.89 -13.07 -8.40
C ALA A 162 11.31 -11.70 -8.95
N THR A 163 11.99 -11.68 -10.09
CA THR A 163 12.41 -10.45 -10.76
C THR A 163 11.30 -9.81 -11.62
N THR A 164 10.21 -10.55 -11.89
CA THR A 164 9.05 -10.11 -12.68
C THR A 164 7.73 -10.65 -12.07
N GLY A 165 6.62 -10.00 -12.40
CA GLY A 165 5.27 -10.46 -12.01
C GLY A 165 4.84 -10.13 -10.57
N THR A 166 5.64 -9.38 -9.83
CA THR A 166 5.39 -8.98 -8.45
C THR A 166 4.92 -7.54 -8.36
N GLN A 167 4.15 -7.22 -7.32
CA GLN A 167 3.49 -5.92 -7.19
C GLN A 167 4.46 -4.80 -6.78
N LEU A 168 5.41 -5.13 -5.91
CA LEU A 168 6.37 -4.20 -5.34
C LEU A 168 7.79 -4.58 -5.76
N ARG A 169 8.67 -3.59 -5.73
CA ARG A 169 10.12 -3.80 -5.82
C ARG A 169 10.81 -3.13 -4.65
N LEU A 170 11.62 -3.90 -3.92
CA LEU A 170 12.42 -3.40 -2.81
C LEU A 170 13.57 -2.54 -3.35
N ILE A 171 13.69 -1.30 -2.85
CA ILE A 171 14.75 -0.37 -3.25
C ILE A 171 15.77 -0.16 -2.14
N ALA A 172 15.31 -0.11 -0.88
CA ALA A 172 16.17 0.05 0.28
C ALA A 172 15.41 -0.31 1.57
N PHE A 173 16.13 -0.38 2.68
CA PHE A 173 15.54 -0.28 4.01
C PHE A 173 15.46 1.19 4.42
N ASP A 174 14.47 1.54 5.23
CA ASP A 174 14.31 2.91 5.70
C ASP A 174 15.36 3.25 6.77
N ASP A 175 16.12 4.33 6.57
CA ASP A 175 17.19 4.73 7.49
C ASP A 175 16.59 5.52 8.67
N ARG A 176 16.16 4.78 9.70
CA ARG A 176 15.67 5.33 10.95
C ARG A 176 16.33 4.63 12.12
N THR A 177 16.50 5.38 13.21
CA THR A 177 17.08 4.86 14.46
C THR A 177 16.23 3.74 15.09
N ASP A 178 14.94 3.69 14.76
CA ASP A 178 13.98 2.67 15.20
C ASP A 178 13.64 1.65 14.09
N ASN A 179 14.55 1.47 13.12
CA ASN A 179 14.47 0.44 12.09
C ASN A 179 15.79 -0.35 12.01
N GLU A 180 15.89 -1.42 12.80
CA GLU A 180 17.07 -2.29 12.84
C GLU A 180 16.93 -3.44 11.83
N PHE A 181 17.87 -3.52 10.88
CA PHE A 181 17.97 -4.62 9.92
C PHE A 181 19.37 -5.23 10.01
N SER A 182 19.46 -6.56 9.86
CA SER A 182 20.73 -7.26 10.00
C SER A 182 21.47 -7.36 8.66
N SER A 183 22.81 -7.23 8.70
CA SER A 183 23.68 -7.43 7.55
C SER A 183 23.87 -8.91 7.19
N THR A 184 23.49 -9.80 8.10
CA THR A 184 23.54 -11.26 7.97
C THR A 184 22.12 -11.78 8.21
N VAL A 185 21.67 -12.82 7.50
CA VAL A 185 20.36 -13.46 7.76
C VAL A 185 20.30 -13.86 9.24
N SER A 186 19.70 -13.02 10.08
CA SER A 186 19.49 -13.28 11.50
C SER A 186 18.02 -13.04 11.79
N THR A 187 17.47 -13.96 12.57
CA THR A 187 16.07 -14.19 12.94
C THR A 187 15.33 -13.01 13.62
N ASP A 188 15.88 -11.79 13.58
CA ASP A 188 15.35 -10.60 14.25
C ASP A 188 15.12 -9.43 13.27
N THR A 189 14.64 -9.73 12.07
CA THR A 189 14.21 -8.74 11.06
C THR A 189 12.69 -8.67 10.94
N ALA A 190 11.95 -9.06 11.99
CA ALA A 190 10.50 -8.93 11.98
C ALA A 190 10.11 -7.45 12.03
N ASN A 191 9.15 -7.04 11.21
CA ASN A 191 8.60 -5.68 11.17
C ASN A 191 9.61 -4.60 10.74
N VAL A 192 10.54 -4.93 9.84
CA VAL A 192 11.46 -3.94 9.25
C VAL A 192 10.72 -3.03 8.28
N ASP A 193 10.93 -1.73 8.41
CA ASP A 193 10.39 -0.74 7.48
C ASP A 193 11.22 -0.72 6.19
N CYS A 194 10.52 -0.95 5.07
CA CYS A 194 11.11 -1.10 3.75
C CYS A 194 10.70 0.06 2.85
N LEU A 195 11.61 0.50 1.98
CA LEU A 195 11.36 1.45 0.91
C LEU A 195 11.16 0.69 -0.41
N VAL A 196 9.98 0.87 -1.00
CA VAL A 196 9.53 0.14 -2.18
C VAL A 196 9.05 1.09 -3.27
N VAL A 197 9.07 0.60 -4.50
CA VAL A 197 8.33 1.19 -5.62
C VAL A 197 7.28 0.20 -6.11
N VAL A 198 6.18 0.71 -6.67
CA VAL A 198 5.13 -0.13 -7.25
C VAL A 198 5.54 -0.52 -8.67
N ALA A 199 5.71 -1.82 -8.90
CA ALA A 199 6.09 -2.38 -10.19
C ALA A 199 4.88 -2.64 -11.10
N GLN A 200 3.73 -3.02 -10.53
CA GLN A 200 2.48 -3.24 -11.25
C GLN A 200 1.47 -2.11 -10.99
N SER A 201 1.87 -0.87 -11.29
CA SER A 201 0.93 0.25 -11.21
C SER A 201 0.08 0.34 -12.47
N PHE A 202 -1.11 0.93 -12.32
CA PHE A 202 -2.00 1.30 -13.42
C PHE A 202 -1.28 2.04 -14.56
N TRP A 203 -0.23 2.79 -14.25
CA TRP A 203 0.54 3.58 -15.21
C TRP A 203 1.50 2.75 -16.06
N TYR A 204 1.88 1.56 -15.59
CA TYR A 204 2.84 0.67 -16.27
C TYR A 204 2.17 -0.52 -16.95
N SER A 205 1.00 -0.94 -16.46
CA SER A 205 0.28 -2.12 -16.97
C SER A 205 -0.29 -1.94 -18.37
N ASP A 206 -0.74 -0.74 -18.73
CA ASP A 206 -1.40 -0.48 -20.00
C ASP A 206 -0.42 -0.21 -21.17
N MET A 207 0.88 -0.07 -20.88
CA MET A 207 1.91 0.13 -21.91
C MET A 207 2.40 -1.17 -22.56
N GLY A 208 1.85 -2.33 -22.18
CA GLY A 208 2.27 -3.65 -22.66
C GLY A 208 1.39 -4.30 -23.74
N ALA A 209 0.30 -3.67 -24.19
CA ALA A 209 -0.67 -4.30 -25.10
C ALA A 209 -0.76 -3.69 -26.51
N GLY A 210 0.20 -2.86 -26.92
CA GLY A 210 0.14 -2.30 -28.28
C GLY A 210 1.38 -1.54 -28.71
N ILE A 211 2.39 -2.27 -29.20
CA ILE A 211 3.15 -1.94 -30.42
C ILE A 211 3.52 -3.25 -31.12
#